data_AF-A0A0A2LRN9-F1
#
_entry.id   AF-A0A0A2LRN9-F1
#
_cell.length_a   1.000
_cell.length_b   1.000
_cell.length_c   1.000
_cell.angle_alpha   90.00
_cell.angle_beta   90.00
_cell.angle_gamma   90.00
#
_symmetry.space_group_name_H-M   'P 1'
#
loop_
_entity.id
_entity.type
_entity.pdbx_description
1 polymer ?
#
loop_
_entity_poly.entity_id
_entity_poly.type
_entity_poly.pdbx_seq_one_letter_code
_entity_poly.pdbx_strand_id
1 'polypeptide(L)' 'MPNKEEIHGNWSEFKGKLKQKYAQLTDDDLMYEEGKEDEMWGKLEKKLGKAKKEILSVFE' A
#
# COMPACT_ATOMS: atom_id res chain seq x y z
N MET A 1 2.23 -4.30 14.66
CA MET A 1 1.42 -3.57 13.67
C MET A 1 2.07 -2.21 13.46
N PRO A 2 2.64 -1.94 12.28
CA PRO A 2 3.26 -0.67 11.99
C PRO A 2 2.23 0.46 12.00
N ASN A 3 2.59 1.60 12.59
CA ASN A 3 1.72 2.76 12.64
C ASN A 3 1.64 3.42 11.25
N LYS A 4 0.48 4.00 10.90
CA LYS A 4 0.29 4.71 9.62
C LYS A 4 1.35 5.78 9.36
N GLU A 5 1.89 6.39 10.42
CA GLU A 5 2.96 7.38 10.36
C GLU A 5 4.30 6.80 9.88
N GLU A 6 4.64 5.56 10.26
CA GLU A 6 5.87 4.90 9.80
C GLU A 6 5.81 4.54 8.32
N ILE A 7 4.61 4.20 7.85
CA ILE A 7 4.33 3.87 6.46
C ILE A 7 4.42 5.11 5.58
N HIS A 8 4.03 6.26 6.10
CA HIS A 8 4.18 7.54 5.40
C HIS A 8 5.65 7.91 5.22
N GLY A 9 6.46 7.76 6.28
CA GLY A 9 7.90 8.00 6.23
C GLY A 9 8.66 7.02 5.32
N ASN A 10 8.21 5.77 5.26
CA ASN A 10 8.87 4.70 4.51
C ASN A 10 8.05 4.18 3.31
N TRP A 11 7.16 5.01 2.75
CA TRP A 11 6.23 4.58 1.70
C TRP A 11 6.93 3.97 0.49
N SER A 12 8.08 4.52 0.09
CA SER A 12 8.91 3.99 -1.01
C SER A 12 9.39 2.56 -0.76
N GLU A 13 9.80 2.24 0.47
CA GLU A 13 10.23 0.87 0.82
C GLU A 13 9.03 -0.08 0.87
N PHE A 14 7.92 0.37 1.48
CA PHE A 14 6.69 -0.39 1.56
C PHE A 14 6.16 -0.76 0.16
N LYS A 15 6.15 0.22 -0.76
CA LYS A 15 5.79 0.04 -2.17
C LYS A 15 6.67 -1.01 -2.85
N GLY A 16 7.96 -1.02 -2.56
CA GLY A 16 8.89 -2.06 -3.04
C GLY A 16 8.48 -3.46 -2.59
N LYS A 17 8.26 -3.64 -1.28
CA LYS A 17 7.82 -4.93 -0.70
C LYS A 17 6.45 -5.35 -1.23
N LEU A 18 5.52 -4.41 -1.38
CA LEU A 18 4.19 -4.64 -1.95
C LEU A 18 4.25 -5.17 -3.37
N LYS A 19 5.06 -4.58 -4.26
CA LYS A 19 5.22 -5.10 -5.62
C LYS A 19 5.89 -6.47 -5.66
N GLN A 20 6.87 -6.71 -4.79
CA GLN A 20 7.51 -8.01 -4.70
C GLN A 20 6.55 -9.11 -4.26
N LYS A 21 5.67 -8.81 -3.29
CA LYS A 21 4.68 -9.76 -2.78
C LYS A 21 3.48 -9.91 -3.70
N TYR A 22 3.07 -8.83 -4.36
CA TYR A 22 1.94 -8.79 -5.27
C TYR A 22 2.38 -8.30 -6.64
N ALA A 23 2.74 -9.23 -7.51
CA ALA A 23 3.14 -8.96 -8.89
C ALA A 23 2.04 -8.27 -9.74
N GLN A 24 0.79 -8.26 -9.26
CA GLN A 24 -0.34 -7.55 -9.88
C GLN A 24 -0.35 -6.03 -9.60
N LEU A 25 0.43 -5.55 -8.64
CA LEU A 25 0.52 -4.13 -8.31
C LEU A 25 1.55 -3.44 -9.20
N THR A 26 1.20 -2.26 -9.70
CA THR A 26 2.10 -1.40 -10.47
C THR A 26 2.53 -0.19 -9.65
N ASP A 27 3.47 0.58 -10.19
CA ASP A 27 3.81 1.89 -9.63
C ASP A 27 2.61 2.80 -9.49
N ASP A 28 1.64 2.70 -10.40
CA ASP A 28 0.48 3.58 -10.47
C ASP A 28 -0.50 3.31 -9.32
N ASP A 29 -0.78 2.02 -9.02
CA ASP A 29 -1.67 1.66 -7.90
C ASP A 29 -1.09 2.04 -6.54
N LEU A 30 0.24 2.08 -6.47
CA LEU A 30 1.01 2.40 -5.29
C LEU A 30 1.49 3.86 -5.31
N MET A 31 0.95 4.69 -6.21
CA MET A 31 1.21 6.11 -6.23
C MET A 31 0.43 6.78 -5.10
N TYR A 32 1.18 7.30 -4.13
CA TYR A 32 0.62 8.09 -3.05
C TYR A 32 0.48 9.54 -3.54
N GLU A 33 -0.73 10.07 -3.47
CA GLU A 33 -1.03 11.47 -3.70
C GLU A 33 -1.64 12.05 -2.42
N GLU A 34 -1.09 13.16 -1.93
CA GLU A 34 -1.57 13.85 -0.74
C GLU A 34 -3.04 14.26 -0.93
N GLY A 35 -3.90 13.88 0.01
CA GLY A 35 -5.35 14.08 -0.08
C GLY A 35 -6.13 13.01 -0.87
N LYS A 36 -5.46 12.04 -1.50
CA LYS A 36 -6.09 10.89 -2.19
C LYS A 36 -5.77 9.55 -1.53
N GLU A 37 -5.34 9.56 -0.27
CA GLU A 37 -5.05 8.35 0.49
C GLU A 37 -6.19 7.35 0.49
N ASP A 38 -7.41 7.79 0.77
CA ASP A 38 -8.59 6.91 0.79
C ASP A 38 -8.87 6.29 -0.58
N GLU A 39 -8.69 7.05 -1.66
CA GLU A 39 -8.88 6.52 -3.03
C GLU A 39 -7.82 5.48 -3.36
N MET A 40 -6.57 5.74 -3.01
CA MET A 40 -5.45 4.83 -3.18
C MET A 40 -5.68 3.52 -2.42
N TRP A 41 -6.04 3.61 -1.14
CA TRP A 41 -6.36 2.44 -0.32
C TRP A 41 -7.54 1.66 -0.90
N GLY A 42 -8.60 2.33 -1.33
CA GLY A 42 -9.77 1.68 -1.95
C GLY A 42 -9.42 0.99 -3.28
N LYS A 43 -8.55 1.58 -4.10
CA LYS A 43 -8.03 0.94 -5.33
C LYS A 43 -7.21 -0.30 -5.00
N LEU A 44 -6.32 -0.21 -4.02
CA LEU A 44 -5.51 -1.34 -3.56
C LEU A 44 -6.36 -2.49 -3.01
N GLU A 45 -7.34 -2.18 -2.16
CA GLU A 45 -8.25 -3.19 -1.60
C GLU A 45 -9.05 -3.89 -2.70
N LYS A 46 -9.56 -3.14 -3.68
CA LYS A 46 -10.28 -3.70 -4.84
C LYS A 46 -9.38 -4.53 -5.74
N LYS A 47 -8.16 -4.07 -6.01
CA LYS A 47 -7.24 -4.74 -6.93
C LYS A 47 -6.69 -6.02 -6.33
N LEU A 48 -6.33 -5.99 -5.05
CA LEU A 48 -5.82 -7.17 -4.34
C LEU A 48 -6.93 -8.08 -3.83
N GLY A 49 -8.17 -7.58 -3.71
CA GLY A 49 -9.26 -8.27 -3.05
C GLY A 49 -8.99 -8.50 -1.56
N LYS A 50 -8.15 -7.65 -0.95
CA LYS A 50 -7.65 -7.80 0.42
C LYS A 50 -7.97 -6.55 1.22
N ALA A 51 -8.27 -6.73 2.51
CA ALA A 51 -8.45 -5.61 3.40
C ALA A 51 -7.14 -4.86 3.59
N LYS A 52 -7.20 -3.54 3.81
CA LYS A 52 -6.06 -2.69 4.14
C LYS A 52 -5.15 -3.30 5.20
N LYS A 53 -5.71 -3.96 6.23
CA LYS A 53 -4.93 -4.64 7.27
C LYS A 53 -4.00 -5.74 6.74
N GLU A 54 -4.44 -6.53 5.75
CA GLU A 54 -3.58 -7.54 5.11
C GLU A 54 -2.49 -6.90 4.26
N ILE A 55 -2.79 -5.77 3.61
CA ILE A 55 -1.84 -5.02 2.81
C ILE A 55 -0.76 -4.41 3.72
N LEU A 56 -1.16 -3.87 4.86
CA LEU A 56 -0.27 -3.34 5.89
C LEU A 56 0.60 -4.43 6.53
N SER A 57 0.15 -5.68 6.53
CA SER A 57 0.92 -6.82 7.05
C SER A 57 2.15 -7.17 6.21
N VAL A 58 2.35 -6.53 5.05
CA VAL A 58 3.58 -6.66 4.25
C VAL A 58 4.73 -5.84 4.84
N PHE A 59 4.40 -4.92 5.73
CA PHE A 59 5.36 -4.06 6.40
C PHE A 59 5.79 -4.59 7.79
N GLU A 60 5.13 -5.64 8.30
CA GLU A 60 5.64 -6.49 9.39
C GLU A 60 6.62 -7.54 8.85
#